data_AF-A0A1C0YYQ1-F1
#
_entry.id   AF-A0A1C0YYQ1-F1
#
_cell.length_a   1.000
_cell.length_b   1.000
_cell.length_c   1.000
_cell.angle_alpha   90.00
_cell.angle_beta   90.00
_cell.angle_gamma   90.00
#
_symmetry.space_group_name_H-M   'P 1'
#
loop_
_entity.id
_entity.type
_entity.pdbx_description
1 polymer ?
#
loop_
_entity_poly.entity_id
_entity_poly.type
_entity_poly.pdbx_seq_one_letter_code
_entity_poly.pdbx_strand_id
1 'polypeptide(L)'
;MIKNKLVIQHVDNQNVATYSIKRGTYTVKAETQGGIAPTLYYFLDGEDVTEDVRALRFSPIPPQNFLPDFEEFQSMLYRKEQKALQKLYDQYTIRPKNMNATQQVVWSLGLMLLLAVPIFLLLYFT
;
A
#
# COMPACT_ATOMS: atom_id res chain seq x y z
N MET A 1 -11.74 -14.65 -24.63
CA MET A 1 -12.45 -14.20 -23.40
C MET A 1 -11.39 -13.85 -22.37
N ILE A 2 -11.31 -12.58 -21.93
CA ILE A 2 -10.38 -12.21 -20.85
C ILE A 2 -10.93 -12.84 -19.58
N LYS A 3 -10.31 -13.92 -19.09
CA LYS A 3 -10.73 -14.61 -17.86
C LYS A 3 -10.15 -13.85 -16.68
N ASN A 4 -10.85 -12.81 -16.25
CA ASN A 4 -10.45 -11.94 -15.14
C ASN A 4 -11.60 -11.80 -14.16
N LYS A 5 -11.38 -12.13 -12.89
CA LYS A 5 -12.42 -12.14 -11.85
C LYS A 5 -12.96 -10.74 -11.50
N LEU A 6 -12.24 -9.69 -11.88
CA LEU A 6 -12.62 -8.30 -11.64
C LEU A 6 -13.54 -7.73 -12.72
N VAL A 7 -13.64 -8.40 -13.88
CA VAL A 7 -14.43 -7.93 -15.02
C VAL A 7 -15.74 -8.69 -15.11
N ILE A 8 -16.85 -7.96 -15.07
CA ILE A 8 -18.20 -8.48 -15.24
C ILE A 8 -18.65 -8.14 -16.65
N GLN A 9 -19.10 -9.14 -17.40
CA GLN A 9 -19.72 -8.94 -18.70
C GLN A 9 -21.24 -8.84 -18.54
N HIS A 10 -21.83 -7.79 -19.11
CA HIS A 10 -23.27 -7.62 -19.26
C HIS A 10 -23.63 -7.81 -20.73
N VAL A 11 -24.74 -8.47 -21.00
CA VAL A 11 -25.27 -8.64 -22.36
C VAL A 11 -26.62 -7.96 -22.40
N ASP A 12 -26.75 -6.94 -23.25
CA ASP A 12 -28.03 -6.25 -23.44
C ASP A 12 -28.97 -7.06 -24.37
N ASN A 13 -30.25 -6.70 -24.39
CA ASN A 13 -31.30 -7.27 -25.24
C ASN A 13 -30.99 -7.21 -26.75
N GLN A 14 -30.06 -6.34 -27.16
CA GLN A 14 -29.54 -6.25 -28.54
C GLN A 14 -28.31 -7.13 -28.78
N ASN A 15 -27.97 -8.02 -27.84
CA ASN A 15 -26.81 -8.90 -27.88
C ASN A 15 -25.44 -8.17 -27.90
N VAL A 16 -25.42 -6.92 -27.43
CA VAL A 16 -24.21 -6.12 -27.28
C VAL A 16 -23.60 -6.41 -25.91
N ALA A 17 -22.34 -6.84 -25.89
CA ALA A 17 -21.60 -7.09 -24.66
C ALA A 17 -20.95 -5.80 -24.14
N THR A 18 -21.28 -5.41 -22.91
CA THR A 18 -20.61 -4.34 -22.18
C THR A 18 -19.88 -4.93 -20.97
N TYR A 19 -18.86 -4.22 -20.47
CA TYR A 19 -18.06 -4.70 -19.35
C TYR A 19 -18.01 -3.67 -18.23
N SER A 20 -18.06 -4.15 -16.98
CA SER A 20 -17.91 -3.31 -15.79
C SER A 20 -16.92 -3.94 -14.81
N ILE A 21 -16.43 -3.13 -13.88
CA ILE A 21 -15.56 -3.62 -12.79
C ILE A 21 -16.44 -4.13 -11.64
N LYS A 22 -16.04 -5.27 -11.05
CA LYS A 22 -16.69 -5.85 -9.89
C LYS A 22 -16.63 -4.86 -8.72
N ARG A 23 -17.78 -4.54 -8.13
CA ARG A 23 -17.84 -3.67 -6.95
C ARG A 23 -17.56 -4.47 -5.69
N GLY A 24 -16.88 -3.86 -4.74
CA GLY A 24 -16.60 -4.46 -3.44
C GLY A 24 -15.54 -3.68 -2.67
N THR A 25 -15.10 -4.26 -1.55
CA THR A 25 -14.09 -3.65 -0.68
C THR A 25 -12.70 -4.04 -1.15
N TYR A 26 -12.09 -3.16 -1.94
CA TYR A 26 -10.69 -3.31 -2.34
C TYR A 26 -9.76 -2.98 -1.18
N THR A 27 -8.79 -3.84 -0.90
CA THR A 27 -7.70 -3.57 0.03
C THR A 27 -6.36 -3.86 -0.62
N VAL A 28 -5.34 -3.11 -0.22
CA VAL A 28 -3.97 -3.25 -0.74
C VAL A 28 -3.05 -3.42 0.45
N LYS A 29 -2.16 -4.41 0.37
CA LYS A 29 -1.08 -4.65 1.34
C LYS A 29 0.25 -4.49 0.63
N ALA A 30 1.22 -3.92 1.33
CA ALA A 30 2.60 -3.84 0.87
C ALA A 30 3.46 -4.65 1.84
N GLU A 31 4.37 -5.47 1.31
CA GLU A 31 5.31 -6.27 2.11
C GLU A 31 6.72 -6.17 1.53
N THR A 32 7.74 -6.29 2.38
CA THR A 32 9.13 -6.43 1.93
C THR A 32 9.51 -7.91 1.95
N GLN A 33 10.04 -8.41 0.83
CA GLN A 33 10.56 -9.78 0.75
C GLN A 33 12.10 -9.76 0.62
N GLY A 34 12.78 -9.04 1.51
CA GLY A 34 14.24 -8.96 1.53
C GLY A 34 14.90 -8.24 0.35
N GLY A 35 14.10 -7.64 -0.55
CA GLY A 35 14.56 -6.80 -1.67
C GLY A 35 14.31 -5.31 -1.44
N ILE A 36 14.85 -4.46 -2.33
CA ILE A 36 14.75 -2.99 -2.26
C ILE A 36 13.32 -2.50 -2.56
N ALA A 37 12.58 -3.21 -3.41
CA ALA A 37 11.23 -2.83 -3.82
C ALA A 37 10.15 -3.58 -3.03
N PRO A 38 9.16 -2.86 -2.46
CA PRO A 38 8.03 -3.48 -1.78
C PRO A 38 7.10 -4.19 -2.78
N THR A 39 6.61 -5.37 -2.40
CA THR A 39 5.63 -6.12 -3.20
C THR A 39 4.21 -5.73 -2.77
N LEU A 40 3.36 -5.42 -3.75
CA LEU A 40 1.95 -5.07 -3.54
C LEU A 40 1.04 -6.27 -3.79
N TYR A 41 0.13 -6.51 -2.84
CA TYR A 41 -0.92 -7.51 -2.89
C TYR A 41 -2.29 -6.84 -2.87
N TYR A 42 -3.21 -7.34 -3.69
CA TYR A 42 -4.54 -6.77 -3.88
C TYR A 42 -5.60 -7.77 -3.46
N PHE A 43 -6.57 -7.32 -2.68
CA PHE A 43 -7.67 -8.14 -2.22
C PHE A 43 -9.01 -7.48 -2.53
N LEU A 44 -9.98 -8.28 -2.95
CA LEU A 44 -11.37 -7.89 -3.11
C LEU A 44 -12.21 -8.72 -2.14
N ASP A 45 -12.83 -8.06 -1.15
CA ASP A 45 -13.64 -8.73 -0.12
C ASP A 45 -12.90 -9.86 0.61
N GLY A 46 -11.57 -9.73 0.73
CA GLY A 46 -10.69 -10.71 1.37
C GLY A 46 -10.10 -11.78 0.44
N GLU A 47 -10.58 -11.90 -0.79
CA GLU A 47 -10.01 -12.80 -1.81
C GLU A 47 -8.81 -12.12 -2.50
N ASP A 48 -7.70 -12.86 -2.67
CA ASP A 48 -6.55 -12.38 -3.43
C ASP A 48 -6.89 -12.27 -4.92
N VAL A 49 -6.76 -11.06 -5.44
CA VAL A 49 -7.02 -10.69 -6.85
C VAL A 49 -5.78 -10.03 -7.47
N THR A 50 -4.60 -10.25 -6.90
CA THR A 50 -3.34 -9.63 -7.34
C THR A 50 -3.05 -9.92 -8.80
N GLU A 51 -3.18 -11.17 -9.21
CA GLU A 51 -2.96 -11.57 -10.61
C GLU A 51 -4.05 -11.01 -11.54
N ASP A 52 -5.29 -10.91 -11.09
CA ASP A 52 -6.36 -10.28 -11.87
C ASP A 52 -6.10 -8.77 -12.09
N VAL A 53 -5.64 -8.06 -11.05
CA VAL A 53 -5.25 -6.64 -11.17
C VAL A 53 -4.08 -6.49 -12.14
N ARG A 54 -3.05 -7.35 -12.04
CA ARG A 54 -1.91 -7.36 -12.96
C ARG A 54 -2.33 -7.66 -14.39
N ALA A 55 -3.11 -8.71 -14.60
CA ALA A 55 -3.62 -9.10 -15.91
C ALA A 55 -4.45 -7.98 -16.55
N LEU A 56 -5.19 -7.21 -15.74
CA LEU A 56 -5.93 -6.06 -16.24
C LEU A 56 -5.00 -4.92 -16.66
N ARG A 57 -4.04 -4.52 -15.81
CA ARG A 57 -3.10 -3.42 -16.10
C ARG A 57 -2.15 -3.73 -17.26
N PHE A 58 -1.74 -4.98 -17.40
CA PHE A 58 -0.80 -5.44 -18.43
C PHE A 58 -1.52 -6.16 -19.58
N SER A 59 -2.83 -5.94 -19.72
CA SER A 59 -3.60 -6.46 -20.85
C SER A 59 -3.05 -5.93 -22.18
N PRO A 60 -2.96 -6.76 -23.24
CA PRO A 60 -2.56 -6.29 -24.58
C PRO A 60 -3.51 -5.23 -25.15
N ILE A 61 -4.77 -5.27 -24.72
CA ILE A 61 -5.79 -4.28 -25.09
C ILE A 61 -5.88 -3.28 -23.92
N PRO A 62 -5.73 -1.96 -24.18
CA PRO A 62 -5.90 -0.93 -23.16
C PRO A 62 -7.27 -1.09 -22.46
N PRO A 63 -7.31 -1.25 -21.13
CA PRO A 63 -8.55 -1.44 -20.38
C PRO A 63 -9.57 -0.31 -20.59
N GLN A 64 -9.11 0.92 -20.80
CA GLN A 64 -9.97 2.08 -21.07
C GLN A 64 -10.88 1.88 -22.30
N ASN A 65 -10.48 1.02 -23.25
CA ASN A 65 -11.25 0.80 -24.48
C ASN A 65 -12.50 -0.05 -24.26
N PHE A 66 -12.54 -0.86 -23.21
CA PHE A 66 -13.64 -1.79 -22.96
C PHE A 66 -14.21 -1.73 -21.53
N LEU A 67 -13.55 -1.03 -20.61
CA LEU A 67 -13.99 -0.78 -19.24
C LEU A 67 -14.07 0.73 -19.00
N PRO A 68 -15.27 1.33 -19.11
CA PRO A 68 -15.47 2.76 -18.90
C PRO A 68 -14.99 3.25 -17.53
N ASP A 69 -15.21 2.44 -16.48
CA ASP A 69 -14.87 2.81 -15.09
C ASP A 69 -13.40 2.53 -14.72
N PHE A 70 -12.55 2.17 -15.70
CA PHE A 70 -11.18 1.75 -15.41
C PHE A 70 -10.31 2.86 -14.82
N GLU A 71 -10.45 4.10 -15.29
CA GLU A 71 -9.68 5.22 -14.74
C GLU A 71 -10.03 5.51 -13.28
N GLU A 72 -11.32 5.47 -12.93
CA GLU A 72 -11.78 5.64 -11.56
C GLU A 72 -11.21 4.53 -10.66
N PHE A 73 -11.31 3.28 -11.12
CA PHE A 73 -10.76 2.11 -10.44
C PHE A 73 -9.24 2.21 -10.24
N GLN A 74 -8.50 2.59 -11.27
CA GLN A 74 -7.04 2.74 -11.21
C GLN A 74 -6.65 3.87 -10.24
N SER A 75 -7.38 4.98 -10.23
CA SER A 75 -7.16 6.07 -9.27
C SER A 75 -7.41 5.62 -7.83
N MET A 76 -8.45 4.82 -7.60
CA MET A 76 -8.80 4.26 -6.30
C MET A 76 -7.72 3.30 -5.80
N LEU A 77 -7.24 2.41 -6.67
CA LEU A 77 -6.14 1.52 -6.34
C LEU A 77 -4.87 2.30 -6.02
N TYR A 78 -4.51 3.28 -6.84
CA TYR A 78 -3.31 4.10 -6.61
C TYR A 78 -3.32 4.77 -5.23
N ARG A 79 -4.45 5.34 -4.80
CA ARG A 79 -4.58 5.92 -3.45
C ARG A 79 -4.36 4.88 -2.35
N LYS A 80 -4.86 3.66 -2.53
CA LYS A 80 -4.69 2.56 -1.57
C LYS A 80 -3.26 2.03 -1.55
N GLU A 81 -2.60 1.97 -2.71
CA GLU A 81 -1.18 1.60 -2.85
C GLU A 81 -0.28 2.58 -2.08
N GLN A 82 -0.45 3.89 -2.30
CA GLN A 82 0.30 4.91 -1.56
C GLN A 82 0.12 4.77 -0.04
N LYS A 83 -1.12 4.50 0.42
CA LYS A 83 -1.40 4.26 1.83
C LYS A 83 -0.73 2.98 2.36
N ALA A 84 -0.71 1.91 1.56
CA ALA A 84 -0.06 0.66 1.93
C ALA A 84 1.46 0.80 2.02
N LEU A 85 2.07 1.49 1.04
CA LEU A 85 3.49 1.82 1.04
C LEU A 85 3.86 2.70 2.23
N GLN A 86 3.06 3.73 2.51
CA GLN A 86 3.28 4.60 3.67
C GLN A 86 3.28 3.80 4.97
N LYS A 87 2.29 2.91 5.17
CA LYS A 87 2.22 2.03 6.34
C LYS A 87 3.46 1.13 6.46
N LEU A 88 3.90 0.59 5.34
CA LEU A 88 5.09 -0.26 5.30
C LEU A 88 6.34 0.51 5.71
N TYR A 89 6.59 1.69 5.12
CA TYR A 89 7.73 2.53 5.52
C TYR A 89 7.63 3.00 6.97
N ASP A 90 6.42 3.26 7.46
CA ASP A 90 6.19 3.62 8.86
C ASP A 90 6.52 2.47 9.83
N GLN A 91 6.37 1.20 9.43
CA GLN A 91 6.75 0.05 10.26
C GLN A 91 8.27 -0.11 10.41
N TYR A 92 9.04 0.20 9.36
CA TYR A 92 10.51 0.09 9.40
C TYR A 92 11.19 1.34 9.96
N THR A 93 10.47 2.46 10.10
CA THR A 93 11.03 3.70 10.61
C THR A 93 10.95 3.74 12.13
N ILE A 94 12.11 3.77 12.82
CA ILE A 94 12.26 3.89 14.29
C ILE A 94 11.93 5.32 14.78
N ARG A 95 11.15 6.10 14.02
CA ARG A 95 10.76 7.44 14.48
C ARG A 95 9.65 7.24 15.51
N PRO A 96 9.80 7.70 16.76
CA PRO A 96 8.70 7.65 17.71
C PRO A 96 7.55 8.50 17.14
N LYS A 97 6.51 7.85 16.64
CA LYS A 97 5.29 8.48 16.14
C LYS A 97 4.19 8.27 17.18
N ASN A 98 3.44 9.34 17.42
CA ASN A 98 2.46 9.52 18.51
C ASN A 98 3.07 9.82 19.90
N MET A 99 4.25 10.46 19.96
CA MET A 99 4.67 11.11 21.19
C MET A 99 3.97 12.47 21.32
N ASN A 100 3.26 12.70 22.43
CA ASN A 100 2.89 14.06 22.83
C ASN A 100 4.18 14.88 23.03
N ALA A 101 4.12 16.22 22.89
CA ALA A 101 5.28 17.11 23.01
C ALA A 101 6.14 16.80 24.26
N THR A 102 5.49 16.48 25.38
CA THR A 102 6.16 16.07 26.63
C THR A 102 6.97 14.77 26.49
N GLN A 103 6.43 13.77 25.81
CA GLN A 103 7.11 12.48 25.59
C GLN A 103 8.32 12.65 24.66
N GLN A 104 8.22 13.55 23.67
CA GLN A 104 9.33 13.88 22.79
C GLN A 104 10.48 14.56 23.54
N VAL A 105 10.17 15.46 24.48
CA VAL A 105 11.16 16.13 25.33
C VAL A 105 11.84 15.15 26.30
N VAL A 106 11.08 14.25 26.91
CA VAL A 106 11.64 13.21 27.80
C VAL A 106 12.55 12.26 27.02
N TRP A 107 12.16 11.88 25.81
CA TRP A 107 12.96 11.01 24.95
C TRP A 107 14.27 11.66 24.51
N SER A 108 14.24 12.93 24.09
CA SER A 108 15.46 13.65 23.70
C SER A 108 16.41 13.87 24.87
N LEU A 109 15.90 14.18 26.06
CA LEU A 109 16.69 14.26 27.30
C LEU A 109 17.31 12.91 27.67
N GLY A 110 16.54 11.83 27.57
CA GLY A 110 17.04 10.47 27.83
C GLY A 110 18.19 10.09 26.90
N LEU A 111 18.05 10.37 25.59
CA LEU A 111 19.10 10.10 24.61
C LEU A 111 20.36 10.94 24.88
N MET A 112 20.18 12.21 25.23
CA MET A 112 21.28 13.12 25.56
C MET A 112 22.05 12.66 26.80
N LEU A 113 21.34 12.24 27.85
CA LEU A 113 21.96 11.67 29.05
C LEU A 113 22.73 10.39 28.75
N LEU A 114 22.16 9.49 27.95
CA LEU A 114 22.81 8.23 27.59
C LEU A 114 24.13 8.47 26.84
N LEU A 115 24.19 9.48 25.98
CA LEU A 115 25.43 9.91 25.32
C LEU A 115 26.41 10.62 26.27
N ALA A 116 25.91 11.38 27.24
CA ALA A 116 26.73 12.13 28.18
C ALA A 116 27.37 11.25 29.27
N VAL A 117 26.71 10.19 29.72
CA VAL A 117 27.19 9.28 30.77
C VAL A 117 28.59 8.70 30.49
N PRO A 118 28.90 8.11 29.31
CA PRO A 118 30.24 7.58 29.05
C PRO A 118 31.31 8.68 29.03
N ILE A 119 30.99 9.88 28.55
CA ILE A 119 31.91 11.04 28.56
C ILE A 119 32.19 11.46 30.01
N PHE A 120 31.15 11.49 30.84
CA PHE A 120 31.27 11.88 32.24
C PHE A 120 32.06 10.86 33.05
N LEU A 121 31.82 9.56 32.83
CA LEU A 121 32.59 8.49 33.46
C LEU A 121 34.07 8.54 33.08
N LEU A 122 34.37 8.80 31.80
CA LEU A 122 35.76 9.01 31.37
C LEU A 122 36.39 10.19 32.11
N LEU A 123 35.76 11.36 32.14
CA LEU A 123 36.35 12.54 32.78
C LEU A 123 36.48 12.45 34.31
N TYR A 124 35.64 11.66 34.97
CA TYR A 124 35.66 11.52 36.44
C TYR A 124 36.63 10.44 36.94
N PHE A 125 36.86 9.39 36.14
CA PHE A 125 37.76 8.28 36.48
C PHE A 125 39.13 8.35 35.80
N THR A 126 39.45 9.46 35.12
CA THR A 126 40.80 9.79 34.59
C THR A 126 41.42 10.89 35.44
#